data_AF-V8NU51-F1
#
_entry.id   AF-V8NU51-F1
#
_cell.length_a   1.000
_cell.length_b   1.000
_cell.length_c   1.000
_cell.angle_alpha   90.00
_cell.angle_beta   90.00
_cell.angle_gamma   90.00
#
_symmetry.space_group_name_H-M   'P 1'
#
loop_
_entity.id
_entity.type
_entity.pdbx_description
1 polymer ?
#
loop_
_entity_poly.entity_id
_entity_poly.type
_entity_poly.pdbx_seq_one_letter_code
_entity_poly.pdbx_strand_id
1 'polypeptide(L)'
;MSDCVGRTGREKTIQVSKVPADEASSAIENATLDFELEILRVLQFILVERLTKEQGWEFMWNEHLGFILTCPSNLGTGLRAGVHVKLPKLSKDPRFSKILENLRLQKRGTGGVDTAAVADVYDISNLDRMGRSEVELVQLVIDGVNYMIDCEKKLEKGQDIKIPPPLPQFGKK
;
A
#
# COMPACT_ATOMS: atom_id res chain seq x y z
N MET A 1 -8.47 33.88 15.49
CA MET A 1 -9.81 33.30 15.74
C MET A 1 -10.66 33.65 14.53
N SER A 2 -10.83 32.71 13.59
CA SER A 2 -11.66 32.92 12.42
C SER A 2 -12.29 31.57 12.03
N ASP A 3 -13.47 31.36 12.60
CA ASP A 3 -14.63 30.64 12.09
C ASP A 3 -14.46 29.32 11.35
N CYS A 4 -14.61 28.25 12.13
CA CYS A 4 -15.09 26.94 11.67
C CYS A 4 -16.60 27.02 11.38
N VAL A 5 -17.00 27.38 10.15
CA VAL A 5 -18.37 27.17 9.67
C VAL A 5 -18.43 25.85 8.91
N GLY A 6 -19.13 24.88 9.51
CA GLY A 6 -19.31 23.55 8.96
C GLY A 6 -20.08 23.52 7.65
N ARG A 7 -19.72 22.57 6.80
CA ARG A 7 -20.60 21.87 5.84
C ARG A 7 -19.89 20.62 5.31
N THR A 8 -20.31 19.48 5.86
CA THR A 8 -20.28 18.12 5.28
C THR A 8 -19.10 17.79 4.38
N GLY A 9 -18.00 17.30 4.98
CA GLY A 9 -16.90 16.70 4.26
C GLY A 9 -17.37 15.45 3.51
N ARG A 10 -17.33 15.50 2.18
CA ARG A 10 -17.25 14.28 1.38
C ARG A 10 -15.78 13.84 1.40
N GLU A 11 -15.52 12.75 2.09
CA GLU A 11 -14.27 12.00 2.05
C GLU A 11 -13.78 11.83 0.61
N LYS A 12 -12.51 12.17 0.37
CA LYS A 12 -11.78 11.73 -0.82
C LYS A 12 -10.73 10.72 -0.38
N THR A 13 -11.19 9.53 0.01
CA THR A 13 -10.34 8.34 0.06
C THR A 13 -10.20 7.84 -1.38
N ILE A 14 -9.02 7.98 -1.98
CA ILE A 14 -8.75 7.36 -3.29
C ILE A 14 -8.38 5.90 -3.06
N GLN A 15 -9.39 5.05 -2.91
CA GLN A 15 -9.24 3.61 -3.15
C GLN A 15 -9.44 3.36 -4.64
N VAL A 16 -8.46 2.76 -5.30
CA VAL A 16 -8.68 2.24 -6.65
C VAL A 16 -8.17 0.82 -6.72
N SER A 17 -9.12 -0.08 -6.94
CA SER A 17 -8.92 -1.47 -7.30
C SER A 17 -9.29 -1.63 -8.77
N LYS A 18 -8.44 -2.25 -9.58
CA LYS A 18 -8.85 -2.80 -10.88
C LYS A 18 -8.65 -4.32 -10.89
N VAL A 19 -9.64 -5.02 -11.41
CA VAL A 19 -9.69 -6.48 -11.65
C VAL A 19 -10.05 -6.65 -13.14
N PRO A 20 -9.32 -7.49 -13.89
CA PRO A 20 -9.88 -8.79 -14.27
C PRO A 20 -9.00 -9.97 -13.81
N ALA A 21 -9.66 -11.07 -13.47
CA ALA A 21 -9.05 -12.31 -12.97
C ALA A 21 -9.20 -13.41 -14.03
N ASP A 22 -8.39 -13.34 -15.07
CA ASP A 22 -8.33 -14.35 -16.12
C ASP A 22 -7.01 -14.27 -16.88
N GLU A 23 -6.01 -15.01 -16.38
CA GLU A 23 -5.08 -15.85 -17.14
C GLU A 23 -3.88 -16.18 -16.24
N ALA A 24 -3.70 -17.48 -15.99
CA ALA A 24 -2.78 -18.00 -14.97
C ALA A 24 -1.28 -17.89 -15.31
N SER A 25 -0.89 -17.06 -16.29
CA SER A 25 0.50 -16.92 -16.74
C SER A 25 1.09 -15.51 -16.60
N SER A 26 0.31 -14.46 -16.29
CA SER A 26 0.73 -13.04 -16.40
C SER A 26 0.85 -12.28 -15.06
N ALA A 27 0.76 -12.96 -13.91
CA ALA A 27 0.70 -12.31 -12.59
C ALA A 27 1.94 -11.44 -12.24
N ILE A 28 3.10 -11.74 -12.80
CA ILE A 28 4.35 -10.96 -12.58
C ILE A 28 4.37 -9.69 -13.43
N GLU A 29 3.81 -9.72 -14.65
CA GLU A 29 3.69 -8.53 -15.51
C GLU A 29 2.65 -7.54 -14.96
N ASN A 30 1.54 -8.04 -14.43
CA ASN A 30 0.46 -7.18 -13.90
C ASN A 30 0.85 -6.43 -12.62
N ALA A 31 1.65 -7.01 -11.73
CA ALA A 31 2.16 -6.31 -10.56
C ALA A 31 3.02 -5.08 -10.94
N THR A 32 3.73 -5.16 -12.08
CA THR A 32 4.59 -4.08 -12.58
C THR A 32 3.75 -2.90 -13.11
N LEU A 33 2.60 -3.18 -13.73
CA LEU A 33 1.64 -2.16 -14.21
C LEU A 33 0.95 -1.41 -13.06
N ASP A 34 0.71 -2.06 -11.92
CA ASP A 34 0.10 -1.41 -10.76
C ASP A 34 1.06 -0.39 -10.10
N PHE A 35 2.38 -0.64 -10.13
CA PHE A 35 3.37 0.31 -9.60
C PHE A 35 3.48 1.61 -10.41
N GLU A 36 3.36 1.57 -11.75
CA GLU A 36 3.39 2.78 -12.57
C GLU A 36 2.18 3.71 -12.30
N LEU A 37 1.03 3.14 -11.96
CA LEU A 37 -0.19 3.87 -11.63
C LEU A 37 -0.12 4.59 -10.28
N GLU A 38 0.70 4.14 -9.33
CA GLU A 38 0.91 4.83 -8.05
C GLU A 38 1.80 6.08 -8.22
N ILE A 39 2.84 6.00 -9.06
CA ILE A 39 3.72 7.14 -9.37
C ILE A 39 2.94 8.26 -10.07
N LEU A 40 2.07 7.93 -11.03
CA LEU A 40 1.20 8.89 -11.71
C LEU A 40 0.23 9.61 -10.75
N ARG A 41 -0.15 8.98 -9.62
CA ARG A 41 -1.06 9.57 -8.64
C ARG A 41 -0.39 10.51 -7.67
N VAL A 42 0.88 10.26 -7.30
CA VAL A 42 1.69 11.22 -6.54
C VAL A 42 1.85 12.51 -7.35
N LEU A 43 2.11 12.40 -8.66
CA LEU A 43 2.16 13.55 -9.56
C LEU A 43 0.81 14.30 -9.63
N GLN A 44 -0.31 13.57 -9.64
CA GLN A 44 -1.63 14.18 -9.63
C GLN A 44 -1.93 14.90 -8.30
N PHE A 45 -1.47 14.38 -7.17
CA PHE A 45 -1.61 15.04 -5.88
C PHE A 45 -0.85 16.38 -5.84
N ILE A 46 0.38 16.43 -6.35
CA ILE A 46 1.18 17.67 -6.44
C ILE A 46 0.44 18.73 -7.29
N LEU A 47 -0.17 18.31 -8.40
CA LEU A 47 -0.94 19.21 -9.25
C LEU A 47 -2.18 19.76 -8.52
N VAL A 48 -2.92 18.90 -7.81
CA VAL A 48 -4.09 19.31 -7.04
C VAL A 48 -3.68 20.24 -5.91
N GLU A 49 -2.59 19.96 -5.19
CA GLU A 49 -2.08 20.83 -4.12
C GLU A 49 -1.75 22.22 -4.67
N ARG A 50 -1.04 22.28 -5.78
CA ARG A 50 -0.69 23.54 -6.45
C ARG A 50 -1.94 24.34 -6.83
N LEU A 51 -2.90 23.71 -7.52
CA LEU A 51 -4.13 24.38 -7.94
C LEU A 51 -4.98 24.83 -6.73
N THR A 52 -4.99 24.05 -5.65
CA THR A 52 -5.70 24.39 -4.40
C THR A 52 -5.09 25.64 -3.76
N LYS A 53 -3.75 25.70 -3.70
CA LYS A 53 -3.01 26.87 -3.22
C LYS A 53 -3.23 28.11 -4.09
N GLU A 54 -3.25 27.95 -5.42
CA GLU A 54 -3.56 29.04 -6.36
C GLU A 54 -4.99 29.63 -6.14
N GLN A 55 -5.91 28.83 -5.57
CA GLN A 55 -7.26 29.27 -5.19
C GLN A 55 -7.36 29.81 -3.75
N GLY A 56 -6.24 29.90 -3.02
CA GLY A 56 -6.19 30.41 -1.64
C GLY A 56 -6.56 29.38 -0.56
N TRP A 57 -6.52 28.09 -0.88
CA TRP A 57 -6.82 27.00 0.06
C TRP A 57 -5.57 26.15 0.34
N GLU A 58 -5.50 25.53 1.51
CA GLU A 58 -4.41 24.65 1.91
C GLU A 58 -4.92 23.32 2.46
N PHE A 59 -4.10 22.28 2.35
CA PHE A 59 -4.36 21.02 3.05
C PHE A 59 -4.01 21.13 4.53
N MET A 60 -4.79 20.46 5.38
CA MET A 60 -4.50 20.38 6.80
C MET A 60 -3.26 19.52 7.02
N TRP A 61 -2.18 20.14 7.50
CA TRP A 61 -0.89 19.49 7.73
C TRP A 61 -0.16 20.12 8.92
N ASN A 62 0.60 19.34 9.68
CA ASN A 62 1.59 19.86 10.62
C ASN A 62 2.80 18.92 10.77
N GLU A 63 3.88 19.44 11.36
CA GLU A 63 5.15 18.71 11.51
C GLU A 63 5.05 17.43 12.35
N HIS A 64 4.15 17.41 13.33
CA HIS A 64 4.02 16.27 14.25
C HIS A 64 3.17 15.13 13.67
N LEU A 65 2.08 15.47 12.97
CA LEU A 65 1.06 14.52 12.50
C LEU A 65 1.12 14.27 10.99
N GLY A 66 1.86 15.07 10.22
CA GLY A 66 1.76 15.07 8.76
C GLY A 66 0.40 15.57 8.29
N PHE A 67 -0.13 14.97 7.23
CA PHE A 67 -1.48 15.27 6.73
C PHE A 67 -2.54 14.80 7.73
N ILE A 68 -3.50 15.70 8.00
CA ILE A 68 -4.61 15.44 8.91
C ILE A 68 -5.79 14.91 8.11
N LEU A 69 -6.23 13.70 8.45
CA LEU A 69 -7.38 13.02 7.86
C LEU A 69 -8.44 12.72 8.92
N THR A 70 -9.64 12.37 8.48
CA THR A 70 -10.80 12.10 9.35
C THR A 70 -10.54 10.94 10.31
N CYS A 71 -9.92 9.87 9.82
CA CYS A 71 -9.59 8.70 10.60
C CYS A 71 -8.18 8.82 11.18
N PRO A 72 -7.99 8.70 12.52
CA PRO A 72 -6.67 8.76 13.14
C PRO A 72 -5.65 7.76 12.59
N SER A 73 -6.11 6.61 12.07
CA SER A 73 -5.23 5.58 11.50
C SER A 73 -4.60 5.97 10.16
N ASN A 74 -5.10 7.04 9.52
CA ASN A 74 -4.58 7.53 8.24
C ASN A 74 -3.71 8.80 8.40
N LEU A 75 -3.42 9.24 9.62
CA LEU A 75 -2.50 10.36 9.85
C LEU A 75 -1.09 10.05 9.29
N GLY A 76 -0.31 11.09 9.03
CA GLY A 76 1.02 11.00 8.45
C GLY A 76 0.97 11.25 6.95
N THR A 77 1.25 10.22 6.16
CA THR A 77 1.18 10.29 4.70
C THR A 77 -0.23 10.02 4.18
N GLY A 78 -1.06 9.31 4.95
CA GLY A 78 -2.34 8.76 4.48
C GLY A 78 -2.21 7.75 3.32
N LEU A 79 -0.97 7.38 2.95
CA LEU A 79 -0.69 6.62 1.75
C LEU A 79 -0.90 5.14 1.98
N ARG A 80 -1.75 4.54 1.13
CA ARG A 80 -1.84 3.09 0.95
C ARG A 80 -1.34 2.71 -0.44
N ALA A 81 -0.09 2.29 -0.47
CA ALA A 81 0.52 1.66 -1.63
C ALA A 81 0.28 0.15 -1.58
N GLY A 82 -0.13 -0.47 -2.68
CA GLY A 82 -0.41 -1.90 -2.70
C GLY A 82 -0.69 -2.47 -4.08
N VAL A 83 -0.59 -3.80 -4.17
CA VAL A 83 -0.74 -4.56 -5.40
C VAL A 83 -1.65 -5.77 -5.17
N HIS A 84 -2.33 -6.19 -6.22
CA HIS A 84 -2.92 -7.53 -6.27
C HIS A 84 -1.88 -8.53 -6.75
N VAL A 85 -1.51 -9.49 -5.92
CA VAL A 85 -0.53 -10.52 -6.26
C VAL A 85 -1.10 -11.92 -6.02
N LYS A 86 -0.85 -12.81 -6.97
CA LYS A 86 -1.24 -14.21 -6.91
C LYS A 86 -0.13 -15.03 -6.25
N LEU A 87 -0.41 -15.66 -5.12
CA LEU A 87 0.58 -16.38 -4.29
C LEU A 87 0.05 -17.78 -3.90
N PRO A 88 -0.14 -18.70 -4.85
CA PRO A 88 -0.83 -19.98 -4.60
C PRO A 88 -0.05 -20.95 -3.70
N LYS A 89 1.28 -20.85 -3.62
CA LYS A 89 2.11 -21.65 -2.70
C LYS A 89 2.40 -20.89 -1.41
N LEU A 90 2.91 -19.66 -1.51
CA LEU A 90 3.32 -18.87 -0.35
C LEU A 90 2.15 -18.61 0.60
N SER A 91 0.94 -18.38 0.08
CA SER A 91 -0.24 -18.15 0.93
C SER A 91 -0.61 -19.30 1.86
N LYS A 92 -0.20 -20.52 1.52
CA LYS A 92 -0.45 -21.76 2.28
C LYS A 92 0.71 -22.09 3.22
N ASP A 93 1.85 -21.39 3.09
CA ASP A 93 3.01 -21.59 3.95
C ASP A 93 2.77 -20.95 5.33
N PRO A 94 3.00 -21.67 6.45
CA PRO A 94 2.79 -21.14 7.79
C PRO A 94 3.65 -19.92 8.12
N ARG A 95 4.75 -19.70 7.38
CA ARG A 95 5.66 -18.56 7.55
C ARG A 95 5.12 -17.27 6.93
N PHE A 96 4.08 -17.33 6.09
CA PHE A 96 3.60 -16.18 5.33
C PHE A 96 3.21 -14.98 6.21
N SER A 97 2.47 -15.23 7.28
CA SER A 97 2.09 -14.17 8.23
C SER A 97 3.31 -13.49 8.86
N LYS A 98 4.35 -14.26 9.18
CA LYS A 98 5.58 -13.71 9.79
C LYS A 98 6.44 -12.96 8.78
N ILE A 99 6.46 -13.40 7.52
CA ILE A 99 7.10 -12.68 6.41
C ILE A 99 6.45 -11.31 6.24
N LEU A 100 5.11 -11.24 6.17
CA LEU A 100 4.39 -9.98 6.05
C LEU A 100 4.65 -9.04 7.23
N GLU A 101 4.60 -9.56 8.46
CA GLU A 101 4.87 -8.79 9.68
C GLU A 101 6.28 -8.16 9.65
N ASN A 102 7.29 -8.97 9.33
CA ASN A 102 8.68 -8.52 9.29
C ASN A 102 8.94 -7.52 8.16
N LEU A 103 8.22 -7.64 7.04
CA LEU A 103 8.27 -6.70 5.92
C LEU A 103 7.38 -5.47 6.10
N ARG A 104 6.67 -5.32 7.23
CA ARG A 104 5.71 -4.22 7.49
C ARG A 104 4.61 -4.14 6.41
N LEU A 105 4.17 -5.29 5.92
CA LEU A 105 3.08 -5.41 4.95
C LEU A 105 1.83 -6.00 5.59
N GLN A 106 0.67 -5.70 5.02
CA GLN A 106 -0.61 -6.29 5.38
C GLN A 106 -1.26 -6.94 4.16
N LYS A 107 -1.97 -8.04 4.37
CA LYS A 107 -2.80 -8.69 3.34
C LYS A 107 -4.29 -8.42 3.59
N ARG A 108 -5.04 -8.21 2.52
CA ARG A 108 -6.51 -8.23 2.49
C ARG A 108 -6.98 -9.18 1.40
N GLY A 109 -8.24 -9.62 1.48
CA GLY A 109 -8.84 -10.38 0.37
C GLY A 109 -9.04 -9.51 -0.86
N THR A 110 -9.42 -10.16 -1.96
CA THR A 110 -9.50 -9.54 -3.29
C THR A 110 -10.60 -8.47 -3.38
N GLY A 111 -11.58 -8.49 -2.47
CA GLY A 111 -12.65 -7.49 -2.37
C GLY A 111 -12.38 -6.38 -1.35
N GLY A 112 -11.18 -6.32 -0.76
CA GLY A 112 -10.81 -5.34 0.27
C GLY A 112 -10.91 -5.87 1.70
N VAL A 113 -11.17 -4.94 2.64
CA VAL A 113 -11.19 -5.22 4.09
C VAL A 113 -12.17 -6.33 4.40
N ASP A 114 -11.72 -7.34 5.16
CA ASP A 114 -12.50 -8.51 5.62
C ASP A 114 -13.06 -9.43 4.53
N THR A 115 -12.56 -9.36 3.30
CA THR A 115 -12.94 -10.30 2.24
C THR A 115 -11.99 -11.50 2.16
N ALA A 116 -12.48 -12.63 1.64
CA ALA A 116 -11.65 -13.78 1.33
C ALA A 116 -10.80 -13.52 0.08
N ALA A 117 -9.64 -14.16 -0.01
CA ALA A 117 -8.88 -14.20 -1.26
C ALA A 117 -9.63 -15.07 -2.28
N VAL A 118 -9.83 -14.53 -3.48
CA VAL A 118 -10.36 -15.26 -4.63
C VAL A 118 -9.17 -15.75 -5.45
N ALA A 119 -9.16 -17.05 -5.78
CA ALA A 119 -8.16 -17.66 -6.65
C ALA A 119 -6.69 -17.44 -6.21
N ASP A 120 -6.43 -17.46 -4.91
CA ASP A 120 -5.10 -17.23 -4.30
C ASP A 120 -4.51 -15.82 -4.59
N VAL A 121 -5.37 -14.83 -4.92
CA VAL A 121 -4.98 -13.43 -5.14
C VAL A 121 -5.21 -12.59 -3.88
N TYR A 122 -4.18 -11.87 -3.45
CA TYR A 122 -4.18 -11.04 -2.24
C TYR A 122 -3.91 -9.58 -2.57
N ASP A 123 -4.62 -8.66 -1.90
CA ASP A 123 -4.29 -7.23 -1.82
C ASP A 123 -3.20 -7.07 -0.76
N ILE A 124 -1.97 -6.86 -1.21
CA ILE A 124 -0.81 -6.61 -0.36
C ILE A 124 -0.53 -5.12 -0.36
N SER A 125 -0.42 -4.52 0.82
CA SER A 125 -0.11 -3.09 0.96
C SER A 125 0.77 -2.79 2.16
N ASN A 126 1.36 -1.59 2.21
CA ASN A 126 2.07 -1.11 3.39
C ASN A 126 1.15 -1.08 4.62
N LEU A 127 1.70 -1.51 5.76
CA LEU A 127 1.04 -1.45 7.06
C LEU A 127 1.11 -0.04 7.67
N ASP A 128 2.26 0.62 7.53
CA ASP A 128 2.52 1.94 8.12
C ASP A 128 1.92 3.09 7.32
N ARG A 129 1.39 4.09 8.03
CA ARG A 129 0.93 5.38 7.48
C ARG A 129 1.69 6.59 8.01
N MET A 130 2.46 6.40 9.09
CA MET A 130 3.18 7.44 9.80
C MET A 130 4.60 6.96 10.12
N GLY A 131 5.53 7.90 10.26
CA GLY A 131 6.92 7.62 10.66
C GLY A 131 7.84 7.21 9.50
N ARG A 132 7.34 7.27 8.26
CA ARG A 132 8.05 7.08 6.99
C ARG A 132 7.48 8.04 5.96
N SER A 133 8.31 8.52 5.05
CA SER A 133 7.88 9.30 3.89
C SER A 133 7.11 8.43 2.89
N GLU A 134 6.36 9.08 2.00
CA GLU A 134 5.63 8.43 0.90
C GLU A 134 6.57 7.57 0.05
N VAL A 135 7.75 8.09 -0.28
CA VAL A 135 8.76 7.38 -1.08
C VAL A 135 9.28 6.14 -0.37
N GLU A 136 9.58 6.23 0.93
CA GLU A 136 10.00 5.08 1.72
C GLU A 136 8.89 4.01 1.81
N LEU A 137 7.63 4.42 1.91
CA LEU A 137 6.49 3.49 1.97
C LEU A 137 6.31 2.76 0.63
N VAL A 138 6.41 3.46 -0.50
CA VAL A 138 6.34 2.83 -1.83
C VAL A 138 7.50 1.87 -2.03
N GLN A 139 8.74 2.29 -1.70
CA GLN A 139 9.91 1.42 -1.81
C GLN A 139 9.78 0.15 -0.95
N LEU A 140 9.22 0.28 0.26
CA LEU A 140 8.95 -0.86 1.14
C LEU A 140 7.98 -1.86 0.51
N VAL A 141 6.94 -1.38 -0.19
CA VAL A 141 6.01 -2.26 -0.93
C VAL A 141 6.71 -2.92 -2.10
N ILE A 142 7.50 -2.18 -2.90
CA ILE A 142 8.27 -2.72 -4.01
C ILE A 142 9.19 -3.85 -3.54
N ASP A 143 10.00 -3.60 -2.51
CA ASP A 143 10.97 -4.56 -1.99
C ASP A 143 10.28 -5.80 -1.41
N GLY A 144 9.21 -5.60 -0.65
CA GLY A 144 8.47 -6.70 -0.04
C GLY A 144 7.72 -7.56 -1.07
N VAL A 145 7.13 -6.96 -2.10
CA VAL A 145 6.47 -7.69 -3.20
C VAL A 145 7.51 -8.49 -3.99
N ASN A 146 8.65 -7.90 -4.32
CA ASN A 146 9.74 -8.61 -4.99
C ASN A 146 10.23 -9.81 -4.18
N TYR A 147 10.36 -9.65 -2.86
CA TYR A 147 10.71 -10.76 -1.96
C TYR A 147 9.67 -11.89 -1.98
N MET A 148 8.38 -11.55 -1.98
CA MET A 148 7.31 -12.54 -2.04
C MET A 148 7.26 -13.27 -3.39
N ILE A 149 7.51 -12.58 -4.49
CA ILE A 149 7.62 -13.20 -5.82
C ILE A 149 8.81 -14.18 -5.87
N ASP A 150 9.96 -13.84 -5.29
CA ASP A 150 11.10 -14.74 -5.18
C ASP A 150 10.77 -15.98 -4.32
N CYS A 151 10.07 -15.78 -3.19
CA CYS A 151 9.62 -16.88 -2.35
C CYS A 151 8.64 -17.81 -3.09
N GLU A 152 7.67 -17.27 -3.82
CA GLU A 152 6.74 -18.06 -4.62
C GLU A 152 7.48 -18.91 -5.67
N LYS A 153 8.39 -18.30 -6.43
CA LYS A 153 9.22 -19.00 -7.43
C LYS A 153 10.10 -20.10 -6.83
N LYS A 154 10.58 -19.92 -5.60
CA LYS A 154 11.34 -20.96 -4.88
C LYS A 154 10.43 -22.13 -4.49
N LEU A 155 9.26 -21.85 -3.93
CA LEU A 155 8.28 -22.87 -3.56
C LEU A 155 7.76 -23.66 -4.77
N GLU A 156 7.58 -23.01 -5.92
CA GLU A 156 7.24 -23.68 -7.19
C GLU A 156 8.28 -24.74 -7.60
N LYS A 157 9.56 -24.48 -7.31
CA LYS A 157 10.68 -25.39 -7.56
C LYS A 157 10.95 -26.37 -6.42
N GLY A 158 10.11 -26.37 -5.38
CA GLY A 158 10.31 -27.20 -4.17
C GLY A 158 11.51 -26.77 -3.31
N GLN A 159 11.96 -25.52 -3.43
CA GLN A 159 13.06 -24.97 -2.64
C GLN A 159 12.54 -24.32 -1.35
N ASP A 160 13.38 -24.32 -0.31
CA ASP A 160 13.04 -23.70 0.97
C ASP A 160 13.13 -22.17 0.92
N ILE A 161 12.30 -21.49 1.71
CA ILE A 161 12.25 -20.03 1.84
C ILE A 161 12.64 -19.60 3.26
N LYS A 162 13.11 -18.36 3.40
CA LYS A 162 13.50 -17.81 4.70
C LYS A 162 12.51 -16.75 5.16
N ILE A 163 12.44 -16.56 6.46
CA ILE A 163 11.77 -15.38 7.03
C ILE A 163 12.79 -14.24 7.00
N PRO A 164 12.48 -13.09 6.37
CA PRO A 164 13.38 -11.94 6.36
C PRO A 164 13.50 -11.37 7.78
N PRO A 165 14.61 -10.71 8.14
CA PRO A 165 14.71 -10.01 9.43
C PRO A 165 13.63 -8.91 9.54
N PRO A 166 13.15 -8.60 10.75
CA PRO A 166 12.14 -7.55 10.93
C PRO A 166 12.71 -6.18 10.56
N LEU A 167 11.97 -5.45 9.71
CA LEU A 167 12.27 -4.06 9.40
C LEU A 167 12.00 -3.17 10.63
N PRO A 168 12.80 -2.10 10.83
CA PRO A 168 12.54 -1.15 11.90
C PRO A 168 11.17 -0.48 11.71
N GLN A 169 10.54 -0.09 12.82
CA GLN A 169 9.22 0.56 12.75
C GLN A 169 9.28 1.93 12.06
N PHE A 170 10.32 2.72 12.35
CA PHE A 170 10.48 4.08 11.85
C PHE A 170 11.56 4.17 10.75
N GLY A 171 11.37 5.11 9.82
CA GLY A 171 12.35 5.46 8.79
C GLY A 171 13.61 6.11 9.37
N LYS A 172 14.64 6.29 8.53
CA LYS A 172 15.84 7.03 8.93
C LYS A 172 15.51 8.53 8.82
N LYS A 173 15.68 9.27 9.92
CA LYS A 173 15.56 10.74 9.91
C LYS A 173 16.75 11.37 9.21
#